data_AF-A0A1W1Y380-F1
#
_entry.id   AF-A0A1W1Y380-F1
#
_cell.length_a   1.000
_cell.length_b   1.000
_cell.length_c   1.000
_cell.angle_alpha   90.00
_cell.angle_beta   90.00
_cell.angle_gamma   90.00
#
_symmetry.space_group_name_H-M   'P 1'
#
loop_
_entity.id
_entity.type
_entity.pdbx_description
1 polymer ?
#
loop_
_entity_poly.entity_id
_entity_poly.type
_entity_poly.pdbx_seq_one_letter_code
_entity_poly.pdbx_strand_id
1 'polypeptide(L)'
;MSQKALYAGSFDPLTMGHVDMIERAAKLYDELYVAVATNTSKKALFTGEEKMALAKEATAHLDNVKVVALKAGLTVDFARELGASVLIRGLRNTTDFEYETNIALMNKLQDSGVETVFLLSDEKYRFVSSSIIKEIAQFGGDISAVVPENVNRAIINKFK
;
A
#
# COMPACT_ATOMS: atom_id res chain seq x y z
N MET A 1 13.28 18.25 -12.73
CA MET A 1 13.27 17.90 -11.29
C MET A 1 12.76 16.47 -11.18
N SER A 2 13.31 15.67 -10.26
CA SER A 2 12.86 14.29 -10.07
C SER A 2 11.45 14.27 -9.47
N GLN A 3 10.53 13.57 -10.12
CA GLN A 3 9.14 13.39 -9.70
C GLN A 3 9.05 12.20 -8.74
N LYS A 4 8.80 12.49 -7.46
CA LYS A 4 8.72 11.47 -6.40
C LYS A 4 7.30 11.29 -5.92
N ALA A 5 6.89 10.05 -5.72
CA ALA A 5 5.56 9.70 -5.24
C ALA A 5 5.59 8.87 -3.96
N LEU A 6 4.51 8.92 -3.19
CA LEU A 6 4.31 8.16 -1.97
C LEU A 6 3.03 7.32 -2.09
N TYR A 7 3.15 6.00 -1.93
CA TYR A 7 2.03 5.08 -1.76
C TYR A 7 2.00 4.57 -0.32
N ALA A 8 1.07 5.09 0.47
CA ALA A 8 0.93 4.74 1.87
C ALA A 8 -0.21 3.75 2.11
N GLY A 9 0.02 2.76 2.97
CA GLY A 9 -0.97 1.73 3.30
C GLY A 9 -0.59 0.90 4.52
N SER A 10 -1.57 0.18 5.09
CA SER A 10 -1.29 -0.71 6.22
C SER A 10 -0.54 -1.98 5.82
N PHE A 11 -0.81 -2.45 4.59
CA PHE A 11 -0.22 -3.65 3.97
C PHE A 11 -0.19 -4.87 4.90
N ASP A 12 -1.32 -5.17 5.55
CA ASP A 12 -1.46 -6.26 6.52
C ASP A 12 -2.42 -7.37 6.03
N PRO A 13 -2.06 -8.16 5.00
CA PRO A 13 -0.77 -8.18 4.30
C PRO A 13 -0.77 -7.35 3.00
N LEU A 14 0.41 -7.19 2.38
CA LEU A 14 0.56 -6.77 0.99
C LEU A 14 -0.11 -7.80 0.06
N THR A 15 -0.86 -7.35 -0.95
CA THR A 15 -1.65 -8.21 -1.85
C THR A 15 -1.19 -8.00 -3.29
N MET A 16 -1.60 -8.86 -4.22
CA MET A 16 -1.32 -8.64 -5.65
C MET A 16 -1.95 -7.35 -6.19
N GLY A 17 -3.06 -6.89 -5.62
CA GLY A 17 -3.64 -5.59 -5.94
C GLY A 17 -2.74 -4.41 -5.51
N HIS A 18 -2.07 -4.53 -4.36
CA HIS A 18 -1.08 -3.54 -3.94
C HIS A 18 0.17 -3.57 -4.83
N VAL A 19 0.64 -4.77 -5.21
CA VAL A 19 1.80 -4.92 -6.11
C VAL A 19 1.52 -4.32 -7.49
N ASP A 20 0.34 -4.57 -8.08
CA ASP A 20 -0.07 -3.92 -9.34
C ASP A 20 -0.02 -2.39 -9.25
N MET A 21 -0.54 -1.84 -8.14
CA MET A 21 -0.51 -0.40 -7.88
C MET A 21 0.92 0.14 -7.83
N ILE A 22 1.81 -0.57 -7.12
CA ILE A 22 3.22 -0.20 -6.96
C ILE A 22 3.93 -0.25 -8.30
N GLU A 23 3.77 -1.32 -9.08
CA GLU A 23 4.38 -1.48 -10.40
C GLU A 23 3.93 -0.41 -11.38
N ARG A 24 2.64 -0.06 -11.36
CA ARG A 24 2.09 0.99 -12.23
C ARG A 24 2.55 2.37 -11.81
N ALA A 25 2.55 2.68 -10.51
CA ALA A 25 3.08 3.95 -10.02
C ALA A 25 4.58 4.08 -10.29
N ALA A 26 5.37 3.00 -10.13
CA ALA A 26 6.80 3.00 -10.41
C ALA A 26 7.13 3.29 -11.89
N LYS A 27 6.20 3.06 -12.83
CA LYS A 27 6.35 3.44 -14.25
C LYS A 27 6.04 4.91 -14.53
N LEU A 28 5.34 5.59 -13.62
CA LEU A 28 4.88 6.97 -13.80
C LEU A 28 5.77 8.01 -13.11
N TYR A 29 6.60 7.58 -12.15
CA TYR A 29 7.42 8.47 -11.31
C TYR A 29 8.86 7.99 -11.25
N ASP A 30 9.80 8.91 -11.05
CA ASP A 30 11.22 8.61 -11.00
C ASP A 30 11.59 7.80 -9.75
N GLU A 31 10.91 8.05 -8.62
CA GLU A 31 11.08 7.31 -7.37
C GLU A 31 9.72 7.14 -6.66
N LEU A 32 9.44 5.93 -6.22
CA LEU A 32 8.22 5.60 -5.48
C LEU A 32 8.56 5.13 -4.05
N TYR A 33 8.06 5.83 -3.05
CA TYR A 33 8.10 5.39 -1.67
C TYR A 33 6.85 4.56 -1.35
N VAL A 34 7.04 3.36 -0.83
CA VAL A 34 5.96 2.53 -0.28
C VAL A 34 6.01 2.66 1.24
N ALA A 35 5.09 3.45 1.81
CA ALA A 35 5.06 3.74 3.24
C ALA A 35 4.13 2.80 3.99
N VAL A 36 4.74 1.93 4.81
CA VAL A 36 4.03 0.90 5.57
C VAL A 36 3.59 1.48 6.91
N ALA A 37 2.28 1.55 7.15
CA ALA A 37 1.73 1.99 8.42
C ALA A 37 2.04 0.96 9.53
N THR A 38 2.85 1.36 10.50
CA THR A 38 3.25 0.53 11.65
C THR A 38 2.35 0.72 12.86
N ASN A 39 1.62 1.84 12.92
CA ASN A 39 0.80 2.21 14.06
C ASN A 39 -0.69 2.11 13.70
N THR A 40 -1.31 0.98 14.05
CA THR A 40 -2.76 0.81 13.85
C THR A 40 -3.37 0.32 15.15
N SER A 41 -4.39 1.01 15.64
CA SER A 41 -5.25 0.61 16.76
C SER A 41 -6.00 -0.72 16.54
N LYS A 42 -5.79 -1.38 15.39
CA LYS A 42 -6.35 -2.69 15.03
C LYS A 42 -5.33 -3.80 15.30
N LYS A 43 -5.84 -4.98 15.65
CA LYS A 43 -5.06 -6.21 15.79
C LYS A 43 -4.49 -6.61 14.42
N ALA A 44 -3.23 -6.25 14.16
CA ALA A 44 -2.54 -6.60 12.92
C ALA A 44 -2.09 -8.07 12.95
N LEU A 45 -2.05 -8.72 11.78
CA LEU A 45 -1.50 -10.08 11.67
C LEU A 45 0.03 -10.06 11.72
N PHE A 46 0.62 -9.06 11.07
CA PHE A 46 2.06 -8.85 11.00
C PHE A 46 2.50 -7.62 11.78
N THR A 47 3.67 -7.70 12.40
CA THR A 47 4.33 -6.54 13.01
C THR A 47 4.74 -5.53 11.93
N GLY A 48 5.04 -4.28 12.33
CA GLY A 48 5.54 -3.28 11.39
C GLY A 48 6.78 -3.74 10.63
N GLU A 49 7.70 -4.41 11.32
CA GLU A 49 8.94 -4.96 10.74
C GLU A 49 8.66 -6.08 9.73
N GLU A 50 7.78 -7.02 10.08
CA GLU A 50 7.37 -8.11 9.19
C GLU A 50 6.74 -7.56 7.90
N LYS A 51 5.85 -6.57 8.02
CA LYS A 51 5.21 -5.94 6.85
C LYS A 51 6.20 -5.23 5.95
N MET A 52 7.19 -4.53 6.53
CA MET A 52 8.26 -3.92 5.72
C MET A 52 9.12 -4.97 5.02
N ALA A 53 9.49 -6.05 5.71
CA ALA A 53 10.29 -7.12 5.11
C ALA A 53 9.56 -7.77 3.93
N LEU A 54 8.27 -8.10 4.12
CA LEU A 54 7.41 -8.66 3.08
C LEU A 54 7.26 -7.72 1.89
N ALA A 55 7.03 -6.43 2.14
CA ALA A 55 6.91 -5.43 1.09
C ALA A 55 8.23 -5.24 0.32
N LYS A 56 9.38 -5.25 1.00
CA LYS A 56 10.70 -5.14 0.35
C LYS A 56 10.96 -6.31 -0.58
N GLU A 57 10.75 -7.53 -0.12
CA GLU A 57 10.96 -8.73 -0.94
C GLU A 57 9.97 -8.79 -2.12
N ALA A 58 8.70 -8.43 -1.90
CA ALA A 58 7.67 -8.42 -2.96
C ALA A 58 7.86 -7.32 -4.01
N THR A 59 8.74 -6.34 -3.77
CA THR A 59 9.02 -5.22 -4.69
C THR A 59 10.49 -5.15 -5.10
N ALA A 60 11.28 -6.17 -4.79
CA ALA A 60 12.73 -6.19 -5.01
C ALA A 60 13.13 -6.15 -6.50
N HIS A 61 12.20 -6.47 -7.40
CA HIS A 61 12.39 -6.38 -8.86
C HIS A 61 12.26 -4.95 -9.41
N LEU A 62 11.93 -3.95 -8.58
CA LEU A 62 11.71 -2.57 -8.98
C LEU A 62 12.81 -1.67 -8.41
N ASP A 63 13.76 -1.25 -9.27
CA ASP A 63 14.95 -0.49 -8.86
C ASP A 63 14.63 0.90 -8.27
N ASN A 64 13.48 1.48 -8.62
CA ASN A 64 13.05 2.80 -8.20
C ASN A 64 12.02 2.81 -7.06
N VAL A 65 11.80 1.66 -6.40
CA VAL A 65 10.88 1.53 -5.27
C VAL A 65 11.64 1.46 -3.95
N LYS A 66 11.22 2.28 -2.97
CA LYS A 66 11.79 2.28 -1.62
C LYS A 66 10.70 2.05 -0.58
N VAL A 67 10.81 0.95 0.16
CA VAL A 67 9.91 0.64 1.27
C VAL A 67 10.39 1.33 2.54
N VAL A 68 9.51 2.12 3.16
CA VAL A 68 9.78 2.90 4.37
C VAL A 68 8.69 2.67 5.42
N ALA A 69 9.04 2.83 6.70
CA ALA A 69 8.02 2.90 7.76
C ALA A 69 7.31 4.25 7.68
N LEU A 70 5.98 4.24 7.67
CA LEU A 70 5.20 5.46 7.81
C LEU A 70 5.39 5.99 9.24
N LYS A 71 5.88 7.23 9.36
CA LYS A 71 5.99 7.92 10.64
C LYS A 71 4.60 8.27 11.19
N ALA A 72 4.51 8.39 12.51
CA ALA A 72 3.31 8.96 13.13
C ALA A 72 3.14 10.41 12.68
N GLY A 73 1.89 10.81 12.37
CA GLY A 73 1.57 12.14 11.85
C GLY A 73 0.72 12.06 10.58
N LEU A 74 0.63 13.17 9.86
CA LEU A 74 -0.12 13.25 8.62
C LEU A 74 0.71 12.68 7.46
N THR A 75 0.07 11.88 6.60
CA THR A 75 0.74 11.29 5.42
C THR A 75 1.30 12.37 4.48
N VAL A 76 0.63 13.52 4.38
CA VAL A 76 1.07 14.64 3.57
C VAL A 76 2.37 15.27 4.08
N ASP A 77 2.54 15.38 5.40
CA ASP A 77 3.78 15.87 6.01
C ASP A 77 4.93 14.89 5.73
N PHE A 78 4.66 13.59 5.84
CA PHE A 78 5.66 12.56 5.55
C PHE A 78 6.05 12.53 4.06
N ALA A 79 5.10 12.75 3.15
CA ALA A 79 5.40 12.91 1.73
C ALA A 79 6.37 14.07 1.50
N ARG A 80 6.11 15.23 2.12
CA ARG A 80 6.98 16.41 2.05
C ARG A 80 8.37 16.14 2.61
N GLU A 81 8.49 15.45 3.75
CA GLU A 81 9.79 15.07 4.33
C GLU A 81 10.64 14.22 3.37
N LEU A 82 9.99 13.36 2.57
CA LEU A 82 10.64 12.52 1.56
C LEU A 82 10.90 13.28 0.24
N GLY A 83 10.41 14.51 0.12
CA GLY A 83 10.41 15.29 -1.11
C GLY A 83 9.45 14.74 -2.18
N ALA A 84 8.43 13.98 -1.77
CA ALA A 84 7.37 13.50 -2.64
C ALA A 84 6.27 14.55 -2.77
N SER A 85 5.94 14.91 -4.01
CA SER A 85 4.87 15.87 -4.36
C SER A 85 3.59 15.17 -4.81
N VAL A 86 3.56 13.84 -4.79
CA VAL A 86 2.39 13.04 -5.20
C VAL A 86 2.07 11.95 -4.19
N LEU A 87 0.79 11.85 -3.81
CA LEU A 87 0.21 10.72 -3.09
C LEU A 87 -0.51 9.80 -4.06
N ILE A 88 -0.17 8.52 -4.08
CA ILE A 88 -0.86 7.51 -4.89
C ILE A 88 -1.97 6.87 -4.05
N ARG A 89 -3.17 6.76 -4.62
CA ARG A 89 -4.31 6.05 -4.01
C ARG A 89 -4.98 5.15 -5.04
N GLY A 90 -5.41 3.98 -4.58
CA GLY A 90 -6.13 3.01 -5.40
C GLY A 90 -7.63 3.15 -5.25
N LEU A 91 -8.38 3.06 -6.35
CA LEU A 91 -9.84 3.03 -6.34
C LEU A 91 -10.34 1.68 -6.84
N ARG A 92 -11.20 1.00 -6.07
CA ARG A 92 -11.81 -0.28 -6.48
C ARG A 92 -13.29 -0.15 -6.86
N ASN A 93 -14.01 0.77 -6.21
CA ASN A 93 -15.45 0.97 -6.37
C ASN A 93 -15.84 2.42 -6.03
N THR A 94 -17.14 2.72 -6.13
CA THR A 94 -17.70 4.05 -5.82
C THR A 94 -17.56 4.44 -4.36
N THR A 95 -17.64 3.50 -3.42
CA THR A 95 -17.47 3.76 -1.99
C THR A 95 -16.05 4.19 -1.65
N ASP A 96 -15.04 3.50 -2.21
CA ASP A 96 -13.64 3.91 -2.09
C ASP A 96 -13.46 5.32 -2.68
N PHE A 97 -14.08 5.62 -3.83
CA PHE A 97 -13.97 6.93 -4.46
C PHE A 97 -14.41 8.08 -3.54
N GLU A 98 -15.58 7.98 -2.91
CA GLU A 98 -16.08 9.03 -2.02
C GLU A 98 -15.16 9.22 -0.80
N TYR A 99 -14.76 8.11 -0.16
CA TYR A 99 -13.88 8.15 1.00
C TYR A 99 -12.50 8.75 0.66
N GLU A 100 -11.88 8.29 -0.42
CA GLU A 100 -10.54 8.69 -0.82
C GLU A 100 -10.51 10.12 -1.37
N THR A 101 -11.57 10.57 -2.05
CA THR A 101 -11.69 11.96 -2.52
C THR A 101 -11.76 12.93 -1.33
N ASN A 102 -12.51 12.58 -0.29
CA ASN A 102 -12.56 13.40 0.93
C ASN A 102 -11.18 13.51 1.60
N ILE A 103 -10.42 12.41 1.67
CA ILE A 103 -9.06 12.42 2.20
C ILE A 103 -8.13 13.28 1.32
N ALA A 104 -8.23 13.17 0.00
CA ALA A 104 -7.43 13.95 -0.93
C ALA A 104 -7.68 15.46 -0.77
N LEU A 105 -8.94 15.88 -0.65
CA LEU A 105 -9.30 17.27 -0.39
C LEU A 105 -8.75 17.77 0.95
N MET A 106 -8.82 16.94 2.00
CA MET A 106 -8.24 17.29 3.30
C MET A 106 -6.72 17.43 3.23
N ASN A 107 -6.01 16.51 2.56
CA ASN A 107 -4.56 16.64 2.36
C ASN A 107 -4.20 17.91 1.60
N LYS A 108 -4.99 18.27 0.57
CA LYS A 108 -4.78 19.51 -0.22
C LYS A 108 -4.97 20.79 0.60
N LEU A 109 -5.84 20.76 1.61
CA LEU A 109 -5.97 21.87 2.57
C LEU A 109 -4.75 21.99 3.51
N GLN A 110 -4.08 20.87 3.82
CA GLN A 110 -2.89 20.88 4.66
C GLN A 110 -1.64 21.29 3.87
N ASP A 111 -1.51 20.83 2.62
CA ASP A 111 -0.39 21.18 1.74
C ASP A 111 -0.85 21.15 0.28
N SER A 112 -0.93 22.34 -0.34
CA SER A 112 -1.32 22.47 -1.75
C SER A 112 -0.20 22.11 -2.73
N GLY A 113 1.03 21.86 -2.24
CA GLY A 113 2.16 21.39 -3.03
C GLY A 113 2.19 19.87 -3.23
N VAL A 114 1.30 19.13 -2.56
CA VAL A 114 1.17 17.68 -2.68
C VAL A 114 -0.15 17.33 -3.36
N GLU A 115 -0.09 16.74 -4.55
CA GLU A 115 -1.26 16.30 -5.29
C GLU A 115 -1.59 14.83 -5.00
N THR A 116 -2.87 14.48 -5.03
CA THR A 116 -3.30 13.06 -4.93
C THR A 116 -3.69 12.55 -6.31
N VAL A 117 -3.08 11.44 -6.71
CA VAL A 117 -3.37 10.75 -7.97
C VAL A 117 -4.06 9.42 -7.68
N PHE A 118 -5.23 9.25 -8.29
CA PHE A 118 -6.00 8.02 -8.22
C PHE A 118 -5.68 7.11 -9.38
N LEU A 119 -5.36 5.86 -9.08
CA LEU A 119 -5.24 4.79 -10.06
C LEU A 119 -6.39 3.80 -9.87
N LEU A 120 -7.08 3.48 -10.95
CA LEU A 120 -8.10 2.45 -10.94
C LEU A 120 -7.45 1.09 -10.74
N SER A 121 -7.96 0.31 -9.78
CA SER A 121 -7.49 -1.05 -9.53
C SER A 121 -7.85 -1.97 -10.70
N ASP A 122 -6.92 -2.86 -11.07
CA ASP A 122 -7.18 -3.90 -12.06
C ASP A 122 -8.41 -4.72 -11.64
N GLU A 123 -9.27 -5.00 -12.62
CA GLU A 123 -10.53 -5.72 -12.43
C GLU A 123 -10.31 -7.07 -11.71
N LYS A 124 -9.23 -7.78 -12.04
CA LYS A 124 -8.90 -9.08 -11.44
C LYS A 124 -8.53 -9.01 -9.95
N TYR A 125 -8.27 -7.81 -9.41
CA TYR A 125 -7.92 -7.63 -7.99
C TYR A 125 -8.97 -6.82 -7.20
N ARG A 126 -10.08 -6.39 -7.81
CA ARG A 126 -11.08 -5.54 -7.13
C ARG A 126 -11.74 -6.21 -5.94
N PHE A 127 -11.91 -7.53 -5.98
CA PHE A 127 -12.48 -8.32 -4.87
C PHE A 127 -11.48 -8.57 -3.73
N VAL A 128 -10.20 -8.26 -3.94
CA VAL A 128 -9.13 -8.56 -2.98
C VAL A 128 -9.12 -7.51 -1.88
N SER A 129 -9.18 -7.97 -0.63
CA SER A 129 -8.90 -7.16 0.54
C SER A 129 -8.06 -7.95 1.54
N SER A 130 -7.15 -7.28 2.25
CA SER A 130 -6.33 -7.91 3.27
C SER A 130 -7.17 -8.58 4.37
N SER A 131 -8.37 -8.07 4.68
CA SER A 131 -9.27 -8.69 5.65
C SER A 131 -9.80 -10.04 5.16
N ILE A 132 -10.32 -10.10 3.92
CA ILE A 132 -10.85 -11.34 3.32
C ILE A 132 -9.73 -12.39 3.18
N ILE A 133 -8.54 -11.97 2.76
CA ILE A 133 -7.38 -12.87 2.65
C ILE A 133 -7.05 -13.52 4.00
N LYS A 134 -7.01 -12.72 5.07
CA LYS A 134 -6.71 -13.23 6.42
C LYS A 134 -7.77 -14.21 6.91
N GLU A 135 -9.04 -13.92 6.65
CA GLU A 135 -10.15 -14.80 7.02
C GLU A 135 -10.07 -16.15 6.28
N ILE A 136 -9.91 -16.14 4.96
CA ILE A 136 -9.79 -17.37 4.15
C ILE A 136 -8.58 -18.20 4.62
N ALA A 137 -7.42 -17.56 4.80
CA ALA A 137 -6.21 -18.25 5.21
C ALA A 137 -6.30 -18.83 6.63
N GLN A 138 -6.99 -18.14 7.55
CA GLN A 138 -7.24 -18.64 8.90
C GLN A 138 -8.01 -19.97 8.90
N PHE A 139 -8.88 -20.19 7.91
CA PHE A 139 -9.64 -21.42 7.74
C PHE A 139 -9.02 -22.40 6.73
N GLY A 140 -7.76 -22.19 6.33
CA GLY A 140 -7.00 -23.11 5.46
C GLY A 140 -7.36 -23.03 3.97
N GLY A 141 -8.04 -21.97 3.53
CA GLY A 141 -8.29 -21.73 2.11
C GLY A 141 -7.03 -21.27 1.35
N ASP A 142 -7.01 -21.52 0.04
CA ASP A 142 -5.90 -21.12 -0.83
C ASP A 142 -6.00 -19.63 -1.23
N ILE A 143 -4.92 -18.90 -0.97
CA ILE A 143 -4.77 -17.48 -1.28
C ILE A 143 -3.58 -17.21 -2.24
N SER A 144 -2.93 -18.25 -2.75
CA SER A 144 -1.70 -18.16 -3.56
C SER A 144 -1.86 -17.29 -4.81
N ALA A 145 -3.08 -17.19 -5.36
CA ALA A 145 -3.38 -16.38 -6.54
C ALA A 145 -3.53 -14.87 -6.26
N VAL A 146 -3.69 -14.46 -5.00
CA VAL A 146 -4.06 -13.08 -4.62
C VAL A 146 -3.05 -12.37 -3.73
N VAL A 147 -1.96 -13.04 -3.36
CA VAL A 147 -0.82 -12.46 -2.65
C VAL A 147 0.51 -12.92 -3.28
N PRO A 148 1.60 -12.15 -3.12
CA PRO A 148 2.94 -12.62 -3.48
C PRO A 148 3.32 -13.92 -2.77
N GLU A 149 4.18 -14.74 -3.40
CA GLU A 149 4.57 -16.05 -2.85
C GLU A 149 5.17 -15.94 -1.44
N ASN A 150 6.05 -14.97 -1.22
CA ASN A 150 6.67 -14.74 0.09
C ASN A 150 5.65 -14.38 1.17
N VAL A 151 4.63 -13.59 0.79
CA VAL A 151 3.51 -13.24 1.66
C VAL A 151 2.63 -14.46 1.94
N ASN A 152 2.33 -15.29 0.94
CA ASN A 152 1.56 -16.53 1.13
C ASN A 152 2.24 -17.43 2.17
N ARG A 153 3.55 -17.68 2.01
CA ARG A 153 4.34 -18.48 2.96
C ARG A 153 4.30 -17.90 4.36
N ALA A 154 4.41 -16.58 4.50
CA ALA A 154 4.38 -15.90 5.79
C ALA A 154 3.02 -16.02 6.48
N ILE A 155 1.91 -15.89 5.75
CA ILE A 155 0.54 -16.04 6.28
C ILE A 155 0.30 -17.47 6.76
N ILE A 156 0.65 -18.47 5.94
CA ILE A 156 0.51 -19.88 6.30
C ILE A 156 1.26 -20.18 7.61
N ASN A 157 2.47 -19.62 7.76
CA ASN A 157 3.25 -19.81 8.99
C ASN A 157 2.66 -19.09 10.22
N LYS A 158 1.85 -18.03 10.05
CA LYS A 158 1.17 -17.34 11.16
C LYS A 158 -0.05 -18.09 11.69
N PHE A 159 -0.71 -18.88 10.85
CA PHE A 159 -1.95 -19.60 11.19
C PHE A 159 -1.74 -21.10 11.47
N LYS A 160 -0.51 -21.60 11.34
CA LYS A 160 -0.11 -22.90 11.93
C LYS A 160 0.00 -22.79 13.44
#